data_AF-A0A963XQT5-F1
#
_entry.id   AF-A0A963XQT5-F1
#
_cell.length_a   1.000
_cell.length_b   1.000
_cell.length_c   1.000
_cell.angle_alpha   90.00
_cell.angle_beta   90.00
_cell.angle_gamma   90.00
#
_symmetry.space_group_name_H-M   'P 1'
#
loop_
_entity.id
_entity.type
_entity.pdbx_description
1 polymer ?
#
loop_
_entity_poly.entity_id
_entity_poly.type
_entity_poly.pdbx_seq_one_letter_code
_entity_poly.pdbx_strand_id
1 'polypeptide(L)'
;GAGLYGCPTTVNNVESIAVVPTILRRGASWFAGFGRPNNTGTKLFGISGHVNNPCVVEEAMSIPLKELLDKHCGGVRGGWKNIKAVIPGGSSVPMLNAAQCDEAIMDFDWLREQRSGLGTAAVIVMDQSTDVIKAIWRLSKFYKHESCGQCTPCREGTGWMMRVMDRLVKGEAEIEEIDMLLSVTKQVEGHTICALGDAAAWPIQGLIRQFRDEIEDRIKAKKTGRVSAVAAE
;
A
#
# COMPACT_ATOMS: atom_id res chain seq x y z
N GLY A 1 -29.02 -0.21 -10.77
CA GLY A 1 -27.95 -1.00 -11.41
C GLY A 1 -28.40 -2.43 -11.54
N ALA A 2 -27.95 -3.14 -12.58
CA ALA A 2 -28.19 -4.57 -12.77
C ALA A 2 -26.84 -5.31 -12.73
N GLY A 3 -26.83 -6.54 -12.19
CA GLY A 3 -25.62 -7.35 -12.04
C GLY A 3 -25.36 -8.24 -13.25
N LEU A 4 -24.87 -9.46 -13.00
CA LEU A 4 -24.54 -10.42 -14.05
C LEU A 4 -25.80 -10.77 -14.86
N TYR A 5 -25.73 -10.67 -16.19
CA TYR A 5 -26.85 -10.88 -17.13
C TYR A 5 -28.11 -10.05 -16.84
N GLY A 6 -27.96 -8.91 -16.15
CA GLY A 6 -29.10 -8.09 -15.76
C GLY A 6 -29.83 -8.56 -14.49
N CYS A 7 -29.34 -9.62 -13.83
CA CYS A 7 -29.92 -10.15 -12.60
C CYS A 7 -29.33 -9.50 -11.34
N PRO A 8 -30.01 -9.58 -10.18
CA PRO A 8 -29.42 -9.25 -8.89
C PRO A 8 -28.19 -10.13 -8.62
N THR A 9 -27.05 -9.53 -8.25
CA THR A 9 -25.79 -10.24 -8.02
C THR A 9 -24.97 -9.52 -6.96
N THR A 10 -24.32 -10.28 -6.09
CA THR A 10 -23.33 -9.78 -5.13
C THR A 10 -21.99 -10.45 -5.42
N VAL A 11 -20.90 -9.67 -5.39
CA VAL A 11 -19.54 -10.17 -5.59
C VAL A 11 -18.85 -10.20 -4.24
N ASN A 12 -18.32 -11.36 -3.85
CA ASN A 12 -17.57 -11.55 -2.61
C ASN A 12 -16.14 -12.01 -2.91
N ASN A 13 -15.19 -11.54 -2.12
CA ASN A 13 -13.86 -12.16 -2.08
C ASN A 13 -13.98 -13.60 -1.58
N VAL A 14 -13.14 -14.49 -2.09
CA VAL A 14 -13.04 -15.90 -1.69
C VAL A 14 -12.88 -16.03 -0.18
N GLU A 15 -12.03 -15.24 0.46
CA GLU A 15 -11.84 -15.28 1.91
C GLU A 15 -13.16 -15.01 2.65
N SER A 16 -13.85 -13.92 2.31
CA SER A 16 -15.10 -13.53 2.98
C SER A 16 -16.22 -14.56 2.79
N ILE A 17 -16.33 -15.20 1.62
CA ILE A 17 -17.36 -16.23 1.42
C ILE A 17 -16.97 -17.57 2.06
N ALA A 18 -15.68 -17.93 2.06
CA ALA A 18 -15.20 -19.20 2.60
C ALA A 18 -15.28 -19.26 4.13
N VAL A 19 -15.20 -18.13 4.84
CA VAL A 19 -15.35 -18.09 6.30
C VAL A 19 -16.80 -18.22 6.77
N VAL A 20 -17.80 -17.90 5.92
CA VAL A 20 -19.23 -17.89 6.29
C VAL A 20 -19.68 -19.23 6.91
N PRO A 21 -19.41 -20.40 6.31
CA PRO A 21 -19.85 -21.67 6.89
C PRO A 21 -19.24 -21.93 8.27
N THR A 22 -18.00 -21.50 8.51
CA THR A 22 -17.34 -21.66 9.82
C THR A 22 -17.96 -20.73 10.86
N ILE A 23 -18.25 -19.48 10.48
CA ILE A 23 -18.96 -18.51 11.34
C ILE A 23 -20.34 -19.06 11.72
N LEU A 24 -21.10 -19.59 10.76
CA LEU A 24 -22.43 -20.15 11.02
C LEU A 24 -22.39 -21.38 11.94
N ARG A 25 -21.38 -22.25 11.79
CA ARG A 25 -21.22 -23.44 12.65
C ARG A 25 -20.73 -23.13 14.06
N ARG A 26 -19.80 -22.18 14.21
CA ARG A 26 -19.18 -21.83 15.51
C ARG A 26 -19.92 -20.71 16.26
N GLY A 27 -20.81 -20.00 15.57
CA GLY A 27 -21.53 -18.85 16.09
C GLY A 27 -20.82 -17.53 15.78
N ALA A 28 -21.61 -16.50 15.49
CA ALA A 28 -21.10 -15.17 15.18
C ALA A 28 -20.33 -14.53 16.35
N SER A 29 -20.73 -14.79 17.59
CA SER A 29 -20.05 -14.28 18.80
C SER A 29 -18.62 -14.81 18.94
N TRP A 30 -18.35 -16.04 18.51
CA TRP A 30 -17.00 -16.60 18.49
C TRP A 30 -16.10 -15.82 17.52
N PHE A 31 -16.57 -15.60 16.29
CA PHE A 31 -15.80 -14.86 15.29
C PHE A 31 -15.64 -13.38 15.70
N ALA A 32 -16.69 -12.79 16.29
CA ALA A 32 -16.67 -11.44 16.82
C ALA A 32 -15.77 -11.25 18.05
N GLY A 33 -15.35 -12.36 18.69
CA GLY A 33 -14.45 -12.33 19.84
C GLY A 33 -12.98 -12.07 19.50
N PHE A 34 -12.62 -12.09 18.21
CA PHE A 34 -11.29 -11.70 17.73
C PHE A 34 -11.28 -10.26 17.24
N GLY A 35 -10.17 -9.56 17.41
CA GLY A 35 -9.97 -8.20 16.93
C GLY A 35 -10.66 -7.12 17.78
N ARG A 36 -10.44 -5.86 17.40
CA ARG A 36 -11.07 -4.70 18.05
C ARG A 36 -12.52 -4.53 17.59
N PRO A 37 -13.36 -3.77 18.31
CA PRO A 37 -14.67 -3.34 17.81
C PRO A 37 -14.58 -2.80 16.39
N ASN A 38 -15.57 -3.12 15.55
CA ASN A 38 -15.63 -2.83 14.10
C ASN A 38 -14.55 -3.51 13.23
N ASN A 39 -13.64 -4.30 13.83
CA ASN A 39 -12.52 -4.95 13.15
C ASN A 39 -12.44 -6.42 13.56
N THR A 40 -13.57 -7.11 13.53
CA THR A 40 -13.68 -8.43 14.14
C THR A 40 -13.33 -9.58 13.20
N GLY A 41 -12.75 -10.64 13.75
CA GLY A 41 -12.50 -11.90 13.04
C GLY A 41 -11.03 -12.24 12.86
N THR A 42 -10.78 -13.18 11.97
CA THR A 42 -9.44 -13.54 11.50
C THR A 42 -9.21 -13.01 10.08
N LYS A 43 -7.94 -12.90 9.69
CA LYS A 43 -7.54 -12.45 8.37
C LYS A 43 -6.35 -13.25 7.89
N LEU A 44 -6.36 -13.60 6.60
CA LEU A 44 -5.18 -14.08 5.90
C LEU A 44 -4.25 -12.90 5.60
N PHE A 45 -3.07 -12.91 6.20
CA PHE A 45 -1.99 -11.96 5.96
C PHE A 45 -1.00 -12.55 4.96
N GLY A 46 -0.85 -11.90 3.82
CA GLY A 46 0.17 -12.25 2.83
C GLY A 46 1.41 -11.40 3.03
N ILE A 47 2.42 -11.91 3.74
CA ILE A 47 3.62 -11.16 4.12
C ILE A 47 4.73 -11.41 3.11
N SER A 48 5.23 -10.33 2.52
CA SER A 48 6.18 -10.34 1.41
C SER A 48 7.22 -9.23 1.53
N GLY A 49 8.20 -9.22 0.63
CA GLY A 49 9.27 -8.22 0.62
C GLY A 49 10.43 -8.60 1.54
N HIS A 50 11.00 -7.62 2.24
CA HIS A 50 12.25 -7.76 3.00
C HIS A 50 12.03 -8.29 4.43
N VAL A 51 11.43 -9.47 4.55
CA VAL A 51 11.35 -10.27 5.78
C VAL A 51 12.21 -11.53 5.65
N ASN A 52 12.56 -12.17 6.77
CA ASN A 52 13.42 -13.36 6.76
C ASN A 52 12.72 -14.58 6.12
N ASN A 53 11.44 -14.78 6.43
CA ASN A 53 10.64 -15.89 5.90
C ASN A 53 9.28 -15.37 5.40
N PRO A 54 9.17 -14.93 4.12
CA PRO A 54 7.89 -14.54 3.52
C PRO A 54 6.88 -15.68 3.59
N CYS A 55 5.64 -15.40 3.99
CA CYS A 55 4.61 -16.42 4.14
C CYS A 55 3.19 -15.86 4.00
N VAL A 56 2.22 -16.76 3.87
CA VAL A 56 0.80 -16.45 4.08
C VAL A 56 0.38 -17.12 5.37
N VAL A 57 -0.21 -16.38 6.30
CA VAL A 57 -0.67 -16.89 7.59
C VAL A 57 -2.05 -16.35 7.94
N GLU A 58 -2.90 -17.18 8.53
CA GLU A 58 -4.15 -16.73 9.15
C GLU A 58 -3.87 -16.31 10.59
N GLU A 59 -4.26 -15.10 10.97
CA GLU A 59 -4.09 -14.60 12.33
C GLU A 59 -5.27 -13.70 12.72
N ALA A 60 -5.44 -13.47 14.02
CA ALA A 60 -6.47 -12.56 14.53
C ALA A 60 -6.31 -11.14 13.96
N MET A 61 -7.45 -10.51 13.62
CA MET A 61 -7.49 -9.08 13.30
C MET A 61 -6.95 -8.25 14.47
N SER A 62 -6.47 -7.04 14.17
CA SER A 62 -5.92 -6.10 15.15
C SER A 62 -4.64 -6.58 15.86
N ILE A 63 -3.92 -7.55 15.30
CA ILE A 63 -2.56 -7.89 15.73
C ILE A 63 -1.60 -6.71 15.46
N PRO A 64 -0.68 -6.36 16.37
CA PRO A 64 0.37 -5.39 16.08
C PRO A 64 1.26 -5.86 14.92
N LEU A 65 1.63 -4.97 14.00
CA LEU A 65 2.46 -5.29 12.83
C LEU A 65 3.79 -5.94 13.24
N LYS A 66 4.42 -5.40 14.29
CA LYS A 66 5.68 -5.95 14.82
C LYS A 66 5.52 -7.39 15.30
N GLU A 67 4.47 -7.66 16.06
CA GLU A 67 4.16 -9.00 16.54
C GLU A 67 3.88 -9.95 15.37
N LEU A 68 3.11 -9.51 14.37
CA LEU A 68 2.82 -10.29 13.16
C LEU A 68 4.11 -10.70 12.44
N LEU A 69 5.04 -9.77 12.21
CA LEU A 69 6.29 -10.04 11.49
C LEU A 69 7.27 -10.90 12.30
N ASP A 70 7.45 -10.61 13.58
CA ASP A 70 8.39 -11.33 14.44
C ASP A 70 7.93 -12.78 14.67
N LYS A 71 6.62 -12.98 14.91
CA LYS A 71 6.04 -14.30 15.19
C LYS A 71 6.00 -15.21 13.98
N HIS A 72 5.62 -14.70 12.82
CA HIS A 72 5.29 -15.55 11.66
C HIS A 72 6.33 -15.53 10.54
N CYS A 73 7.13 -14.46 10.42
CA CYS A 73 8.13 -14.32 9.36
C CYS A 73 9.57 -14.34 9.89
N GLY A 74 9.77 -14.47 11.19
CA GLY A 74 11.09 -14.36 11.83
C GLY A 74 11.65 -12.94 11.78
N GLY A 75 10.80 -11.93 11.63
CA GLY A 75 11.16 -10.51 11.62
C GLY A 75 11.64 -9.97 10.26
N VAL A 76 11.95 -8.66 10.27
CA VAL A 76 12.48 -7.92 9.12
C VAL A 76 13.93 -8.35 8.83
N ARG A 77 14.32 -8.38 7.56
CA ARG A 77 15.71 -8.64 7.16
C ARG A 77 16.65 -7.61 7.79
N GLY A 78 17.64 -8.05 8.55
CA GLY A 78 18.55 -7.15 9.29
C GLY A 78 17.96 -6.59 10.61
N GLY A 79 16.81 -7.10 11.05
CA GLY A 79 16.15 -6.71 12.30
C GLY A 79 15.20 -5.53 12.15
N TRP A 80 14.35 -5.32 13.16
CA TRP A 80 13.26 -4.34 13.14
C TRP A 80 13.70 -2.91 12.80
N LYS A 81 14.85 -2.46 13.33
CA LYS A 81 15.41 -1.12 13.06
C LYS A 81 15.79 -0.89 11.60
N ASN A 82 15.92 -1.96 10.82
CA ASN A 82 16.22 -1.88 9.39
C ASN A 82 14.96 -1.61 8.54
N ILE A 83 13.78 -1.44 9.14
CA ILE A 83 12.56 -1.14 8.41
C ILE A 83 12.61 0.29 7.86
N LYS A 84 12.25 0.47 6.59
CA LYS A 84 12.11 1.78 5.94
C LYS A 84 10.65 2.16 5.77
N ALA A 85 9.88 1.24 5.18
CA ALA A 85 8.46 1.44 4.93
C ALA A 85 7.73 0.10 4.80
N VAL A 86 6.43 0.11 5.06
CA VAL A 86 5.55 -1.04 4.86
C VAL A 86 4.30 -0.60 4.10
N ILE A 87 3.93 -1.35 3.06
CA ILE A 87 2.60 -1.24 2.46
C ILE A 87 1.73 -2.30 3.15
N PRO A 88 0.80 -1.93 4.05
CA PRO A 88 0.15 -2.89 4.94
C PRO A 88 -0.94 -3.73 4.25
N GLY A 89 -1.44 -3.29 3.09
CA GLY A 89 -2.71 -3.76 2.56
C GLY A 89 -2.76 -4.06 1.07
N GLY A 90 -1.64 -4.49 0.50
CA GLY A 90 -1.47 -4.68 -0.94
C GLY A 90 -1.13 -3.37 -1.64
N SER A 91 -0.74 -3.45 -2.92
CA SER A 91 -0.18 -2.31 -3.65
C SER A 91 -1.09 -1.09 -3.77
N SER A 92 -2.39 -1.22 -3.48
CA SER A 92 -3.37 -0.15 -3.62
C SER A 92 -3.34 0.86 -2.48
N VAL A 93 -2.72 0.55 -1.34
CA VAL A 93 -2.78 1.42 -0.15
C VAL A 93 -1.51 2.26 0.02
N PRO A 94 -1.60 3.46 0.63
CA PRO A 94 -0.43 4.25 1.00
C PRO A 94 0.48 3.49 1.97
N MET A 95 1.80 3.64 1.82
CA MET A 95 2.75 3.04 2.77
C MET A 95 2.76 3.76 4.13
N LEU A 96 3.15 3.02 5.16
CA LEU A 96 3.55 3.52 6.48
C LEU A 96 5.05 3.77 6.48
N ASN A 97 5.50 4.83 7.16
CA ASN A 97 6.91 5.03 7.47
C ASN A 97 7.33 4.19 8.69
N ALA A 98 8.64 4.14 8.99
CA ALA A 98 9.17 3.35 10.11
C ALA A 98 8.52 3.68 11.47
N ALA A 99 8.33 4.97 11.79
CA ALA A 99 7.72 5.40 13.05
C ALA A 99 6.26 4.94 13.18
N GLN A 100 5.48 5.02 12.09
CA GLN A 100 4.12 4.48 12.07
C GLN A 100 4.11 2.96 12.19
N CYS A 101 5.11 2.25 11.67
CA CYS A 101 5.20 0.80 11.78
C CYS A 101 5.38 0.33 13.25
N ASP A 102 6.03 1.13 14.10
CA ASP A 102 6.22 0.81 15.52
C ASP A 102 4.89 0.70 16.29
N GLU A 103 3.91 1.51 15.91
CA GLU A 103 2.59 1.59 16.56
C GLU A 103 1.50 0.88 15.76
N ALA A 104 1.85 0.27 14.63
CA ALA A 104 0.86 -0.22 13.68
C ALA A 104 0.03 -1.37 14.22
N ILE A 105 -1.28 -1.18 14.20
CA ILE A 105 -2.29 -2.21 14.46
C ILE A 105 -2.88 -2.65 13.12
N MET A 106 -2.82 -3.94 12.83
CA MET A 106 -3.24 -4.51 11.55
C MET A 106 -4.76 -4.69 11.49
N ASP A 107 -5.48 -3.58 11.40
CA ASP A 107 -6.92 -3.53 11.16
C ASP A 107 -7.36 -2.33 10.30
N PHE A 108 -8.65 -2.27 9.94
CA PHE A 108 -9.15 -1.27 9.01
C PHE A 108 -9.14 0.14 9.61
N ASP A 109 -9.56 0.28 10.87
CA ASP A 109 -9.73 1.59 11.48
C ASP A 109 -8.40 2.28 11.77
N TRP A 110 -7.44 1.58 12.40
CA TRP A 110 -6.15 2.20 12.73
C TRP A 110 -5.40 2.60 11.45
N LEU A 111 -5.37 1.72 10.45
CA LEU A 111 -4.69 2.02 9.18
C LEU A 111 -5.34 3.19 8.45
N ARG A 112 -6.67 3.31 8.50
CA ARG A 112 -7.39 4.45 7.94
C ARG A 112 -7.06 5.76 8.66
N GLU A 113 -7.00 5.74 10.00
CA GLU A 113 -6.60 6.90 10.82
C GLU A 113 -5.18 7.37 10.46
N GLN A 114 -4.28 6.45 10.12
CA GLN A 114 -2.94 6.75 9.62
C GLN A 114 -2.87 7.13 8.13
N ARG A 115 -4.02 7.39 7.48
CA ARG A 115 -4.13 7.71 6.06
C ARG A 115 -3.55 6.62 5.16
N SER A 116 -3.67 5.37 5.59
CA SER A 116 -3.38 4.15 4.84
C SER A 116 -4.66 3.29 4.77
N GLY A 117 -4.54 1.98 4.56
CA GLY A 117 -5.66 1.05 4.60
C GLY A 117 -5.20 -0.40 4.71
N LEU A 118 -6.06 -1.28 5.24
CA LEU A 118 -5.75 -2.71 5.35
C LEU A 118 -5.84 -3.44 4.01
N GLY A 119 -6.67 -2.96 3.07
CA GLY A 119 -6.87 -3.59 1.76
C GLY A 119 -7.04 -5.11 1.86
N THR A 120 -6.18 -5.87 1.18
CA THR A 120 -6.20 -7.35 1.21
C THR A 120 -5.41 -7.97 2.36
N ALA A 121 -4.79 -7.15 3.22
CA ALA A 121 -3.78 -7.55 4.20
C ALA A 121 -2.54 -8.23 3.56
N ALA A 122 -2.23 -7.88 2.30
CA ALA A 122 -0.98 -8.23 1.67
C ALA A 122 0.12 -7.25 2.10
N VAL A 123 0.86 -7.61 3.15
CA VAL A 123 1.91 -6.79 3.76
C VAL A 123 3.18 -6.86 2.90
N ILE A 124 3.64 -5.72 2.38
CA ILE A 124 4.89 -5.60 1.63
C ILE A 124 5.89 -4.82 2.48
N VAL A 125 6.90 -5.50 2.99
CA VAL A 125 7.94 -4.91 3.85
C VAL A 125 9.12 -4.43 2.99
N MET A 126 9.57 -3.20 3.24
CA MET A 126 10.74 -2.61 2.59
C MET A 126 11.75 -2.18 3.67
N ASP A 127 12.97 -2.70 3.58
CA ASP A 127 14.07 -2.32 4.48
C ASP A 127 14.85 -1.10 3.95
N GLN A 128 15.81 -0.59 4.73
CA GLN A 128 16.59 0.61 4.40
C GLN A 128 17.37 0.52 3.07
N SER A 129 17.70 -0.69 2.61
CA SER A 129 18.36 -0.89 1.31
C SER A 129 17.48 -0.60 0.10
N THR A 130 16.20 -0.27 0.32
CA THR A 130 15.20 -0.10 -0.75
C THR A 130 15.19 1.34 -1.28
N ASP A 131 15.33 1.46 -2.60
CA ASP A 131 14.91 2.66 -3.33
C ASP A 131 13.36 2.71 -3.39
N VAL A 132 12.77 3.38 -2.41
CA VAL A 132 11.31 3.45 -2.24
C VAL A 132 10.63 4.21 -3.37
N ILE A 133 11.31 5.20 -3.96
CA ILE A 133 10.80 5.95 -5.13
C ILE A 133 10.69 5.01 -6.32
N LYS A 134 11.70 4.17 -6.56
CA LYS A 134 11.68 3.15 -7.63
C LYS A 134 10.67 2.05 -7.37
N ALA A 135 10.50 1.62 -6.12
CA ALA A 135 9.47 0.65 -5.76
C ALA A 135 8.07 1.17 -6.10
N ILE A 136 7.75 2.42 -5.74
CA ILE A 136 6.46 3.03 -6.06
C ILE A 136 6.30 3.33 -7.54
N TRP A 137 7.36 3.77 -8.25
CA TRP A 137 7.31 3.88 -9.70
C TRP A 137 6.96 2.53 -10.36
N ARG A 138 7.50 1.42 -9.85
CA ARG A 138 7.18 0.09 -10.36
C ARG A 138 5.71 -0.28 -10.14
N LEU A 139 5.10 0.17 -9.04
CA LEU A 139 3.66 0.07 -8.80
C LEU A 139 2.86 0.96 -9.75
N SER A 140 3.27 2.21 -9.97
CA SER A 140 2.63 3.09 -10.96
C SER A 140 2.68 2.50 -12.36
N LYS A 141 3.79 1.83 -12.72
CA LYS A 141 3.92 1.07 -13.98
C LYS A 141 2.98 -0.12 -14.03
N PHE A 142 2.77 -0.83 -12.92
CA PHE A 142 1.76 -1.89 -12.82
C PHE A 142 0.36 -1.34 -13.07
N TYR A 143 -0.05 -0.27 -12.39
CA TYR A 143 -1.38 0.32 -12.57
C TYR A 143 -1.62 0.88 -13.98
N LYS A 144 -0.59 1.47 -14.60
CA LYS A 144 -0.66 1.86 -16.02
C LYS A 144 -0.87 0.65 -16.93
N HIS A 145 -0.24 -0.48 -16.63
CA HIS A 145 -0.33 -1.69 -17.45
C HIS A 145 -1.68 -2.39 -17.29
N GLU A 146 -2.19 -2.47 -16.06
CA GLU A 146 -3.44 -3.17 -15.70
C GLU A 146 -4.68 -2.26 -15.72
N SER A 147 -4.55 -1.01 -16.20
CA SER A 147 -5.69 -0.14 -16.43
C SER A 147 -6.44 -0.56 -17.69
N CYS A 148 -7.73 -0.86 -17.58
CA CYS A 148 -8.57 -1.24 -18.72
C CYS A 148 -8.80 -0.10 -19.73
N GLY A 149 -8.47 1.15 -19.35
CA GLY A 149 -8.57 2.31 -20.23
C GLY A 149 -9.99 2.86 -20.45
N GLN A 150 -11.00 2.41 -19.72
CA GLN A 150 -12.38 2.85 -19.95
C GLN A 150 -12.61 4.35 -19.63
N CYS A 151 -12.29 4.79 -18.41
CA CYS A 151 -12.47 6.19 -17.99
C CYS A 151 -11.20 7.02 -18.22
N THR A 152 -11.36 8.24 -18.75
CA THR A 152 -10.25 9.13 -19.10
C THR A 152 -9.31 9.45 -17.92
N PRO A 153 -9.80 9.77 -16.71
CA PRO A 153 -8.90 10.10 -15.60
C PRO A 153 -7.97 8.92 -15.25
N CYS A 154 -8.46 7.68 -15.29
CA CYS A 154 -7.61 6.50 -15.09
C CYS A 154 -6.70 6.22 -16.30
N ARG A 155 -7.26 6.22 -17.52
CA ARG A 155 -6.53 5.86 -18.75
C ARG A 155 -5.33 6.77 -18.98
N GLU A 156 -5.55 8.08 -18.90
CA GLU A 156 -4.50 9.08 -19.17
C GLU A 156 -3.69 9.38 -17.91
N GLY A 157 -4.35 9.51 -16.77
CA GLY A 157 -3.73 9.88 -15.50
C GLY A 157 -2.71 8.85 -15.02
N THR A 158 -3.01 7.54 -15.08
CA THR A 158 -2.05 6.50 -14.67
C THR A 158 -0.80 6.49 -15.55
N GLY A 159 -0.95 6.71 -16.85
CA GLY A 159 0.17 6.83 -17.78
C GLY A 159 1.02 8.07 -17.53
N TRP A 160 0.38 9.21 -17.25
CA TRP A 160 1.06 10.46 -16.91
C TRP A 160 1.81 10.36 -15.58
N MET A 161 1.15 9.87 -14.52
CA MET A 161 1.75 9.68 -13.21
C MET A 161 2.96 8.77 -13.26
N MET A 162 2.89 7.66 -14.01
CA MET A 162 4.02 6.74 -14.18
C MET A 162 5.24 7.41 -14.86
N ARG A 163 5.02 8.27 -15.86
CA ARG A 163 6.11 8.99 -16.54
C ARG A 163 6.76 10.03 -15.63
N VAL A 164 6.00 10.75 -14.83
CA VAL A 164 6.55 11.68 -13.84
C VAL A 164 7.33 10.92 -12.77
N MET A 165 6.77 9.81 -12.27
CA MET A 165 7.48 8.91 -11.36
C MET A 165 8.81 8.40 -11.94
N ASP A 166 8.88 8.07 -13.23
CA ASP A 166 10.13 7.65 -13.90
C ASP A 166 11.19 8.75 -13.85
N ARG A 167 10.77 10.01 -14.04
CA ARG A 167 11.64 11.18 -13.92
C ARG A 167 12.09 11.40 -12.47
N LEU A 168 11.22 11.21 -11.48
CA LEU A 168 11.58 11.27 -10.06
C LEU A 168 12.61 10.19 -9.70
N VAL A 169 12.46 8.96 -10.22
CA VAL A 169 13.45 7.89 -10.05
C VAL A 169 14.83 8.30 -10.59
N LYS A 170 14.88 8.96 -11.76
CA LYS A 170 16.13 9.42 -12.38
C LYS A 170 16.69 10.72 -11.80
N GLY A 171 15.91 11.42 -10.97
CA GLY A 171 16.21 12.78 -10.50
C GLY A 171 16.08 13.86 -11.56
N GLU A 172 15.40 13.59 -12.67
CA GLU A 172 15.26 14.49 -13.86
C GLU A 172 14.00 15.35 -13.81
N ALA A 173 13.33 15.39 -12.66
CA ALA A 173 12.15 16.22 -12.41
C ALA A 173 12.52 17.50 -11.66
N GLU A 174 11.65 18.50 -11.76
CA GLU A 174 11.73 19.73 -10.96
C GLU A 174 11.00 19.56 -9.61
N ILE A 175 11.34 20.38 -8.61
CA ILE A 175 10.75 20.27 -7.25
C ILE A 175 9.23 20.54 -7.32
N GLU A 176 8.83 21.48 -8.17
CA GLU A 176 7.44 21.85 -8.42
C GLU A 176 6.64 20.69 -9.04
N GLU A 177 7.31 19.73 -9.69
CA GLU A 177 6.63 18.55 -10.24
C GLU A 177 6.13 17.60 -9.16
N ILE A 178 6.68 17.66 -7.94
CA ILE A 178 6.18 16.87 -6.81
C ILE A 178 4.75 17.32 -6.47
N ASP A 179 4.52 18.63 -6.40
CA ASP A 179 3.20 19.19 -6.10
C ASP A 179 2.24 19.05 -7.29
N MET A 180 2.75 19.18 -8.52
CA MET A 180 1.98 18.88 -9.72
C MET A 180 1.53 17.41 -9.73
N LEU A 181 2.42 16.47 -9.41
CA LEU A 181 2.10 15.06 -9.33
C LEU A 181 1.05 14.81 -8.26
N LEU A 182 1.20 15.40 -7.07
CA LEU A 182 0.21 15.31 -6.01
C LEU A 182 -1.16 15.88 -6.44
N SER A 183 -1.19 17.00 -7.16
CA SER A 183 -2.42 17.54 -7.73
C SER A 183 -3.09 16.56 -8.70
N VAL A 184 -2.32 15.97 -9.62
CA VAL A 184 -2.85 14.99 -10.57
C VAL A 184 -3.37 13.74 -9.86
N THR A 185 -2.71 13.24 -8.81
CA THR A 185 -3.25 12.11 -8.05
C THR A 185 -4.65 12.38 -7.51
N LYS A 186 -4.94 13.62 -7.08
CA LYS A 186 -6.27 14.03 -6.59
C LYS A 186 -7.31 14.24 -7.70
N GLN A 187 -6.85 14.53 -8.93
CA GLN A 187 -7.71 14.61 -10.10
C GLN A 187 -8.07 13.22 -10.64
N VAL A 188 -7.23 12.21 -10.38
CA VAL A 188 -7.55 10.82 -10.70
C VAL A 188 -8.44 10.22 -9.61
N GLU A 189 -8.05 10.39 -8.35
CA GLU A 189 -8.82 9.93 -7.18
C GLU A 189 -10.25 10.50 -7.21
N GLY A 190 -11.25 9.65 -6.98
CA GLY A 190 -12.66 10.04 -6.92
C GLY A 190 -13.30 10.45 -8.26
N HIS A 191 -12.54 10.51 -9.36
CA HIS A 191 -13.04 10.88 -10.69
C HIS A 191 -13.02 9.70 -11.69
N THR A 192 -12.82 8.48 -11.20
CA THR A 192 -12.80 7.25 -12.01
C THR A 192 -14.05 6.40 -11.82
N ILE A 193 -14.33 5.51 -12.78
CA ILE A 193 -15.51 4.61 -12.72
C ILE A 193 -15.36 3.56 -11.61
N CYS A 194 -14.16 3.00 -11.46
CA CYS A 194 -13.84 2.02 -10.43
C CYS A 194 -12.68 2.52 -9.56
N ALA A 195 -12.42 1.81 -8.45
CA ALA A 195 -11.38 2.16 -7.48
C ALA A 195 -9.95 1.91 -7.97
N LEU A 196 -9.73 1.47 -9.21
CA LEU A 196 -8.37 1.33 -9.76
C LEU A 196 -7.67 2.70 -9.86
N GLY A 197 -8.42 3.77 -10.13
CA GLY A 197 -7.88 5.14 -10.12
C GLY A 197 -7.30 5.53 -8.76
N ASP A 198 -8.09 5.30 -7.71
CA ASP A 198 -7.68 5.53 -6.31
C ASP A 198 -6.45 4.66 -5.97
N ALA A 199 -6.50 3.36 -6.31
CA ALA A 199 -5.41 2.42 -6.09
C ALA A 199 -4.11 2.80 -6.82
N ALA A 200 -4.19 3.52 -7.94
CA ALA A 200 -3.02 4.03 -8.66
C ALA A 200 -2.50 5.35 -8.09
N ALA A 201 -3.38 6.18 -7.52
CA ALA A 201 -3.06 7.48 -6.93
C ALA A 201 -2.45 7.35 -5.52
N TRP A 202 -3.04 6.50 -4.67
CA TRP A 202 -2.69 6.38 -3.26
C TRP A 202 -1.24 5.99 -2.96
N PRO A 203 -0.57 5.08 -3.70
CA PRO A 203 0.83 4.76 -3.46
C PRO A 203 1.76 5.96 -3.69
N ILE A 204 1.45 6.79 -4.70
CA ILE A 204 2.20 8.03 -5.00
C ILE A 204 1.93 9.07 -3.91
N GLN A 205 0.66 9.25 -3.49
CA GLN A 205 0.32 10.14 -2.39
C GLN A 205 1.02 9.75 -1.09
N GLY A 206 1.08 8.44 -0.80
CA GLY A 206 1.80 7.89 0.35
C GLY A 206 3.30 8.17 0.26
N LEU A 207 3.92 7.93 -0.90
CA LEU A 207 5.33 8.25 -1.12
C LEU A 207 5.63 9.73 -0.88
N ILE A 208 4.88 10.63 -1.53
CA ILE A 208 5.10 12.07 -1.41
C ILE A 208 4.90 12.52 0.04
N ARG A 209 3.91 11.98 0.75
CA ARG A 209 3.66 12.37 2.14
C ARG A 209 4.77 11.94 3.10
N GLN A 210 5.33 10.76 2.90
CA GLN A 210 6.28 10.15 3.85
C GLN A 210 7.75 10.35 3.48
N PHE A 211 8.05 10.51 2.18
CA PHE A 211 9.40 10.51 1.63
C PHE A 211 9.64 11.67 0.65
N ARG A 212 8.96 12.81 0.85
CA ARG A 212 9.21 14.02 0.04
C ARG A 212 10.68 14.40 0.03
N ASP A 213 11.30 14.38 1.21
CA ASP A 213 12.69 14.79 1.38
C ASP A 213 13.64 13.90 0.55
N GLU A 214 13.40 12.58 0.49
CA GLU A 214 14.18 11.66 -0.34
C GLU A 214 14.04 11.97 -1.84
N ILE A 215 12.85 12.41 -2.28
CA ILE A 215 12.60 12.83 -3.66
C ILE A 215 13.37 14.14 -3.96
N GLU A 216 13.24 15.14 -3.09
CA GLU A 216 13.91 16.42 -3.26
C GLU A 216 15.43 16.28 -3.26
N ASP A 217 15.97 15.45 -2.36
CA ASP A 217 17.39 15.15 -2.28
C ASP A 217 17.90 14.49 -3.55
N ARG A 218 17.14 13.55 -4.13
CA ARG A 218 17.49 12.93 -5.41
C ARG A 218 17.55 13.93 -6.56
N ILE A 219 16.58 14.84 -6.62
CA ILE A 219 16.55 15.93 -7.61
C ILE A 219 17.76 16.86 -7.42
N LYS A 220 18.02 17.30 -6.18
CA LYS A 220 19.17 18.17 -5.85
C LYS A 220 20.50 17.50 -6.21
N ALA A 221 20.65 16.21 -5.90
CA ALA A 221 21.86 15.45 -6.21
C ALA A 221 22.11 15.36 -7.71
N LYS A 222 21.07 15.12 -8.51
CA LYS A 222 21.16 15.07 -9.98
C LYS A 222 21.58 16.43 -10.57
N LYS A 223 21.04 17.55 -10.04
CA LYS A 223 21.35 18.91 -10.52
C LYS A 223 22.75 19.38 -10.14
N THR A 224 23.21 19.06 -8.93
CA THR A 224 24.49 19.55 -8.41
C THR A 224 25.66 18.60 -8.68
N GLY A 225 25.38 17.36 -9.09
CA GLY A 225 26.39 16.31 -9.23
C GLY A 225 26.98 15.85 -7.90
N ARG A 226 26.43 16.29 -6.76
CA ARG A 226 26.87 15.93 -5.41
C ARG A 226 25.81 15.05 -4.75
N VAL A 227 26.19 13.86 -4.33
CA VAL A 227 25.33 12.95 -3.56
C VAL A 227 25.09 13.58 -2.19
N SER A 228 23.82 13.80 -1.79
CA SER A 228 23.50 14.25 -0.43
C SER A 228 23.79 13.12 0.57
N ALA A 229 24.02 13.46 1.85
CA ALA A 229 24.38 12.49 2.90
C ALA A 229 23.38 11.32 3.03
N VAL A 230 22.10 11.53 2.69
CA VAL A 230 21.03 10.52 2.73
C VAL A 230 21.16 9.45 1.63
N ALA A 231 21.88 9.75 0.55
CA ALA A 231 22.17 8.78 -0.52
C ALA A 231 23.52 8.06 -0.33
N ALA A 232 24.23 8.35 0.77
CA ALA A 232 25.52 7.74 1.12
C ALA A 232 25.43 6.77 2.33
N GLU A 233 24.28 6.69 3.00
CA GLU A 233 23.94 5.65 4.00
C GLU A 233 23.01 4.59 3.40
#